data_AF-A0A1V5R3E1-F1
#
_entry.id   AF-A0A1V5R3E1-F1
#
_cell.length_a   1.000
_cell.length_b   1.000
_cell.length_c   1.000
_cell.angle_alpha   90.00
_cell.angle_beta   90.00
_cell.angle_gamma   90.00
#
_symmetry.space_group_name_H-M   'P 1'
#
loop_
_entity.id
_entity.type
_entity.pdbx_description
1 polymer ?
#
loop_
_entity_poly.entity_id
_entity_poly.type
_entity_poly.pdbx_seq_one_letter_code
_entity_poly.pdbx_strand_id
1 'polypeptide(L)' 'MKKAFKISSEMKEQILKRVKEEGSSVAKVAEEHGISPNTIYSWLGNLNQAGKSSLN' A
#
# COMPACT_ATOMS: atom_id res chain seq x y z
N MET A 1 -17.11 -15.05 2.10
CA MET A 1 -15.66 -15.29 1.94
C MET A 1 -15.00 -14.01 1.44
N LYS A 2 -14.03 -13.44 2.17
CA LYS A 2 -13.32 -12.22 1.71
C LYS A 2 -12.41 -12.59 0.54
N LYS A 3 -12.76 -12.11 -0.65
CA LYS A 3 -11.97 -12.31 -1.87
C LYS A 3 -10.67 -11.53 -1.69
N ALA A 4 -9.58 -12.24 -1.38
CA ALA A 4 -8.26 -11.64 -1.31
C ALA A 4 -7.87 -11.26 -2.73
N PHE A 5 -8.05 -9.99 -3.09
CA PHE A 5 -7.47 -9.44 -4.31
C PHE A 5 -5.96 -9.55 -4.17
N LYS A 6 -5.37 -10.53 -4.86
CA LYS A 6 -3.94 -10.76 -4.88
C LYS A 6 -3.32 -9.71 -5.79
N ILE A 7 -3.09 -8.54 -5.24
CA ILE A 7 -2.32 -7.50 -5.92
C ILE A 7 -0.89 -8.03 -6.05
N SER A 8 -0.37 -8.01 -7.28
CA SER A 8 1.00 -8.43 -7.53
C SER A 8 1.98 -7.56 -6.75
N SER A 9 3.04 -8.15 -6.21
CA SER A 9 4.08 -7.41 -5.48
C SER A 9 4.65 -6.27 -6.33
N GLU A 10 4.79 -6.49 -7.63
CA GLU A 10 5.28 -5.49 -8.58
C GLU A 10 4.39 -4.23 -8.61
N MET A 11 3.07 -4.40 -8.69
CA MET A 11 2.12 -3.29 -8.68
C MET A 11 2.17 -2.53 -7.35
N LYS A 12 2.23 -3.27 -6.23
CA LYS A 12 2.39 -2.67 -4.89
C LYS A 12 3.67 -1.83 -4.81
N GLU A 13 4.79 -2.33 -5.31
CA GLU A 13 6.08 -1.62 -5.32
C GLU A 13 6.04 -0.35 -6.17
N GLN A 14 5.41 -0.40 -7.36
CA GLN A 14 5.21 0.78 -8.21
C GLN A 14 4.42 1.87 -7.48
N ILE A 15 3.31 1.50 -6.84
CA ILE A 15 2.47 2.44 -6.08
C ILE A 15 3.24 3.04 -4.90
N LEU A 16 3.91 2.21 -4.11
CA LEU A 16 4.68 2.68 -2.95
C LEU A 16 5.83 3.59 -3.36
N LYS A 17 6.50 3.28 -4.48
CA LYS A 17 7.57 4.10 -5.04
C LYS A 17 7.03 5.47 -5.48
N ARG A 18 5.91 5.51 -6.21
CA ARG A 18 5.25 6.76 -6.64
C ARG A 18 4.79 7.62 -5.46
N VAL A 19 4.19 7.01 -4.44
CA VAL A 19 3.75 7.73 -3.23
C VAL A 19 4.96 8.27 -2.44
N LYS A 20 6.04 7.50 -2.32
CA LYS A 20 7.21 7.86 -1.51
C LYS A 20 8.18 8.81 -2.22
N GLU A 21 8.45 8.61 -3.50
CA GLU A 21 9.41 9.40 -4.28
C GLU A 21 8.78 10.70 -4.80
N GLU A 22 7.54 10.64 -5.30
CA GLU A 22 6.89 11.81 -5.89
C GLU A 22 6.02 12.58 -4.87
N GLY A 23 5.87 12.06 -3.65
CA GLY A 23 4.98 12.64 -2.65
C GLY A 23 3.51 12.70 -3.09
N SER A 24 3.15 11.88 -4.08
CA SER A 24 1.81 11.86 -4.64
C SER A 24 0.79 11.38 -3.60
N SER A 25 -0.38 12.03 -3.58
CA SER A 25 -1.45 11.67 -2.64
C SER A 25 -1.90 10.23 -2.84
N VAL A 26 -1.90 9.45 -1.75
CA VAL A 26 -2.31 8.04 -1.72
C VAL A 26 -3.64 7.82 -2.43
N ALA A 27 -4.62 8.71 -2.21
CA ALA A 27 -5.93 8.64 -2.86
C ALA A 27 -5.83 8.71 -4.39
N LYS A 28 -5.08 9.67 -4.93
CA LYS A 28 -4.91 9.85 -6.38
C LYS A 28 -4.25 8.63 -7.02
N VAL A 29 -3.15 8.15 -6.45
CA VAL A 29 -2.45 6.96 -6.96
C VAL A 29 -3.36 5.72 -6.84
N ALA A 30 -4.17 5.63 -5.78
CA ALA A 30 -5.11 4.54 -5.63
C ALA A 30 -6.17 4.52 -6.74
N GLU A 31 -6.75 5.68 -7.04
CA GLU A 31 -7.74 5.84 -8.10
C GLU A 31 -7.16 5.55 -9.49
N GLU A 32 -5.96 6.08 -9.81
CA GLU A 32 -5.29 5.84 -11.10
C GLU A 32 -4.97 4.37 -11.34
N HIS A 33 -4.61 3.64 -10.29
CA HIS A 33 -4.28 2.21 -10.37
C HIS A 33 -5.46 1.27 -10.04
N GLY A 34 -6.65 1.82 -9.77
CA GLY A 34 -7.86 1.03 -9.47
C GLY A 34 -7.77 0.24 -8.17
N ILE A 35 -7.00 0.71 -7.20
CA ILE A 35 -6.86 0.08 -5.89
C ILE A 35 -7.53 0.90 -4.80
N SER A 36 -7.84 0.27 -3.67
CA SER A 36 -8.39 1.00 -2.54
C SER A 36 -7.29 1.76 -1.78
N PRO A 37 -7.47 3.05 -1.45
CA PRO A 37 -6.48 3.81 -0.68
C PRO A 37 -6.21 3.17 0.69
N ASN A 38 -7.23 2.56 1.30
CA ASN A 38 -7.11 1.78 2.53
C ASN A 38 -6.09 0.63 2.43
N THR A 39 -5.98 0.01 1.26
CA THR A 39 -5.00 -1.05 1.00
C THR A 39 -3.57 -0.50 1.00
N ILE A 40 -3.36 0.70 0.45
CA ILE A 40 -2.05 1.36 0.48
C ILE A 40 -1.67 1.73 1.92
N TYR A 41 -2.60 2.30 2.69
CA TYR A 41 -2.37 2.58 4.11
C TYR A 41 -2.04 1.31 4.90
N SER A 42 -2.72 0.19 4.61
CA SER A 42 -2.40 -1.11 5.20
C SER A 42 -1.00 -1.59 4.83
N TRP A 43 -0.56 -1.38 3.59
CA TRP A 43 0.82 -1.69 3.18
C TRP A 43 1.84 -0.81 3.88
N LEU A 44 1.61 0.50 3.97
CA LEU A 44 2.49 1.43 4.68
C LEU A 44 2.60 1.06 6.17
N GLY A 45 1.47 0.73 6.80
CA GLY A 45 1.42 0.25 8.18
C GLY A 45 2.22 -1.05 8.37
N ASN A 46 2.05 -2.02 7.48
CA ASN A 46 2.77 -3.30 7.56
C ASN A 46 4.28 -3.15 7.26
N LEU A 47 4.68 -2.25 6.35
CA LEU A 47 6.10 -1.92 6.14
C LEU A 47 6.74 -1.39 7.43
N ASN A 48 6.03 -0.54 8.18
CA ASN A 48 6.51 0.00 9.45
C ASN A 48 6.42 -1.02 10.61
N GLN A 49 5.48 -1.96 10.52
CA GLN A 49 5.30 -3.04 11.49
C GLN A 49 6.34 -4.16 11.33
N ALA A 50 6.89 -4.37 10.14
CA ALA A 50 8.04 -5.27 9.96
C ALA A 50 9.29 -4.84 10.79
N GLY A 51 9.35 -3.57 11.22
CA GLY A 51 10.33 -3.09 12.20
C GLY A 51 9.82 -2.97 13.65
N LYS A 52 8.51 -3.21 13.89
CA LYS A 52 7.84 -3.04 15.20
C LYS A 52 6.93 -4.21 15.57
N SER A 53 7.25 -5.42 15.13
CA SER A 53 6.67 -6.63 15.70
C SER A 53 7.32 -6.94 17.05
N SER A 54 7.05 -6.09 18.04
CA SER A 54 6.95 -6.45 19.45
C SER A 54 6.47 -5.20 20.20
N LEU A 55 5.17 -5.15 20.51
CA LEU A 55 4.58 -4.64 21.75
C LEU A 55 3.07 -4.57 21.53
N ASN A 56 2.40 -5.50 22.22
CA ASN A 56 0.96 -5.69 22.27
C ASN A 56 0.30 -4.65 23.18
#